data_AF-A0A973PVZ0-F1
#
_entry.id   AF-A0A973PVZ0-F1
#
_cell.length_a   1.000
_cell.length_b   1.000
_cell.length_c   1.000
_cell.angle_alpha   90.00
_cell.angle_beta   90.00
_cell.angle_gamma   90.00
#
_symmetry.space_group_name_H-M   'P 1'
#
loop_
_entity.id
_entity.type
_entity.pdbx_description
1 polymer ?
#
loop_
_entity_poly.entity_id
_entity_poly.type
_entity_poly.pdbx_seq_one_letter_code
_entity_poly.pdbx_strand_id
1 'polypeptide(L)' 'GAAPGDKTMIDTLVPAVAALGDGFAAARDAAEEGALATAPLQARKGRASYLGERSIGHQDPGATSSALLVAALAEANGE' A
#
# COMPACT_ATOMS: atom_id res chain seq x y z
N GLY A 1 -9.79 9.59 -9.92
CA GLY A 1 -9.04 8.38 -9.55
C GLY A 1 -8.94 8.26 -8.04
N ALA A 2 -8.13 7.31 -7.56
CA ALA A 2 -7.67 7.26 -6.17
C ALA A 2 -6.40 8.12 -5.98
N ALA A 3 -6.15 8.57 -4.76
CA ALA A 3 -4.97 9.33 -4.35
C ALA A 3 -4.43 8.81 -3.00
N PRO A 4 -3.19 9.17 -2.60
CA PRO A 4 -2.72 8.89 -1.24
C PRO A 4 -3.72 9.39 -0.19
N GLY A 5 -3.98 8.56 0.82
CA GLY A 5 -4.99 8.76 1.86
C GLY A 5 -6.38 8.21 1.53
N ASP A 6 -6.61 7.66 0.32
CA ASP A 6 -7.92 7.10 -0.05
C ASP A 6 -8.15 5.66 0.46
N LYS A 7 -7.14 5.04 1.07
CA LYS A 7 -7.12 3.66 1.57
C LYS A 7 -7.24 2.64 0.43
N THR A 8 -6.24 2.63 -0.45
CA THR A 8 -6.17 1.77 -1.65
C THR A 8 -4.73 1.32 -1.91
N MET A 9 -4.52 0.50 -2.96
CA MET A 9 -3.18 0.18 -3.48
C MET A 9 -2.27 1.40 -3.75
N ILE A 10 -2.83 2.59 -3.98
CA ILE A 10 -2.05 3.81 -4.20
C ILE A 10 -1.24 4.19 -2.96
N ASP A 11 -1.75 3.91 -1.76
CA ASP A 11 -1.05 4.14 -0.50
C ASP A 11 0.20 3.28 -0.34
N THR A 12 0.28 2.17 -1.06
CA THR A 12 1.46 1.29 -1.15
C THR A 12 2.36 1.67 -2.32
N LEU A 13 1.80 1.82 -3.52
CA LEU A 13 2.59 1.94 -4.75
C LEU A 13 3.30 3.29 -4.88
N VAL A 14 2.68 4.38 -4.42
CA VAL A 14 3.30 5.71 -4.48
C VAL A 14 4.58 5.77 -3.63
N PRO A 15 4.59 5.38 -2.34
CA PRO A 15 5.84 5.38 -1.58
C PRO A 15 6.86 4.36 -2.12
N ALA A 16 6.42 3.18 -2.59
CA ALA A 16 7.33 2.19 -3.20
C ALA A 16 8.06 2.75 -4.43
N VAL A 17 7.35 3.43 -5.34
CA VAL A 17 7.95 4.06 -6.52
C VAL A 17 8.88 5.21 -6.13
N ALA A 18 8.55 5.98 -5.09
CA ALA A 18 9.41 7.06 -4.61
C ALA A 18 10.74 6.52 -4.04
N ALA A 19 10.71 5.38 -3.35
CA ALA A 19 11.88 4.71 -2.79
C ALA A 19 12.68 3.87 -3.80
N LEU A 20 12.16 3.67 -5.02
CA LEU A 20 12.80 2.82 -6.02
C LEU A 20 14.20 3.31 -6.45
N GLY A 21 14.44 4.61 -6.37
CA GLY A 21 15.77 5.19 -6.64
C GLY A 21 16.85 4.72 -5.67
N ASP A 22 16.45 4.25 -4.48
CA ASP A 22 17.34 3.77 -3.42
C ASP A 22 17.48 2.22 -3.41
N GLY A 23 16.81 1.51 -4.32
CA GLY A 23 16.88 0.05 -4.49
C GLY A 23 15.55 -0.69 -4.30
N PHE A 24 15.48 -1.97 -4.66
CA PHE A 24 14.24 -2.75 -4.54
C PHE A 24 13.89 -3.06 -3.08
N ALA A 25 14.88 -3.19 -2.19
CA ALA A 25 14.69 -3.38 -0.77
C ALA A 25 14.04 -2.15 -0.13
N ALA A 26 14.51 -0.94 -0.49
CA ALA A 26 13.88 0.30 -0.07
C ALA A 26 12.45 0.42 -0.59
N ALA A 27 12.21 0.04 -1.85
CA ALA A 27 10.87 -0.01 -2.42
C ALA A 27 9.94 -1.01 -1.71
N ARG A 28 10.45 -2.19 -1.36
CA ARG A 28 9.73 -3.21 -0.58
C ARG A 28 9.34 -2.68 0.79
N ASP A 29 10.29 -2.12 1.53
CA ASP A 29 10.05 -1.63 2.89
C ASP A 29 9.03 -0.48 2.86
N ALA A 30 9.15 0.45 1.90
CA ALA A 30 8.19 1.53 1.70
C ALA A 30 6.78 1.01 1.29
N ALA A 31 6.71 -0.06 0.50
CA ALA A 31 5.45 -0.71 0.16
C ALA A 31 4.79 -1.37 1.39
N GLU A 32 5.56 -2.08 2.21
CA GLU A 32 5.07 -2.72 3.43
C GLU A 32 4.54 -1.67 4.42
N GLU A 33 5.30 -0.61 4.67
CA GLU A 33 4.88 0.51 5.51
C GLU A 33 3.63 1.19 4.96
N GLY A 34 3.57 1.44 3.65
CA GLY A 34 2.39 2.02 3.00
C GLY A 34 1.14 1.17 3.16
N ALA A 35 1.27 -0.16 3.02
CA ALA A 35 0.17 -1.08 3.24
C ALA A 35 -0.29 -1.07 4.71
N LEU A 36 0.61 -1.12 5.67
CA LEU A 36 0.29 -1.06 7.11
C LEU A 36 -0.39 0.27 7.49
N ALA A 37 0.10 1.37 6.93
CA ALA A 37 -0.44 2.71 7.14
C ALA A 37 -1.88 2.88 6.64
N THR A 38 -2.41 1.96 5.84
CA THR A 38 -3.82 1.99 5.45
C THR A 38 -4.76 1.67 6.61
N ALA A 39 -4.34 0.90 7.62
CA ALA A 39 -5.21 0.46 8.71
C ALA A 39 -5.95 1.63 9.41
N PRO A 40 -5.29 2.72 9.85
CA PRO A 40 -5.97 3.84 10.50
C PRO A 40 -6.81 4.72 9.54
N LEU A 41 -6.73 4.54 8.23
CA LEU A 41 -7.45 5.40 7.28
C LEU A 41 -8.93 5.00 7.14
N GLN A 42 -9.79 6.00 6.97
CA GLN A 42 -11.15 5.80 6.47
C GLN A 42 -11.12 5.66 4.95
N ALA A 43 -11.74 4.60 4.42
CA ALA A 43 -11.81 4.36 2.99
C ALA A 43 -12.62 5.43 2.26
N ARG A 44 -12.06 6.00 1.19
CA ARG A 44 -12.72 6.99 0.32
C ARG A 44 -13.01 6.45 -1.08
N LYS A 45 -12.44 5.31 -1.45
CA LYS A 45 -12.62 4.63 -2.74
C LYS A 45 -12.93 3.14 -2.55
N GLY A 46 -13.40 2.52 -3.64
CA GLY A 46 -13.70 1.08 -3.67
C GLY A 46 -14.90 0.68 -2.80
N ARG A 47 -15.08 -0.64 -2.59
CA ARG A 47 -16.21 -1.17 -1.81
C ARG A 47 -16.07 -0.88 -0.31
N ALA A 48 -14.84 -0.69 0.18
CA ALA A 48 -14.59 -0.38 1.58
C ALA A 48 -15.16 0.99 1.98
N SER A 49 -15.27 1.95 1.05
CA SER A 49 -15.85 3.27 1.36
C SER A 49 -17.32 3.22 1.75
N TYR A 50 -18.04 2.16 1.37
CA TYR A 50 -19.45 1.95 1.75
C TYR A 50 -19.63 1.74 3.27
N LEU A 51 -18.57 1.35 3.97
CA LEU A 51 -18.57 1.12 5.41
C LEU A 51 -18.33 2.40 6.23
N GLY A 52 -17.91 3.50 5.59
CA GLY A 52 -17.58 4.75 6.29
C GLY A 52 -16.53 4.54 7.37
N GLU A 53 -16.77 5.09 8.57
CA GLU A 53 -15.87 4.96 9.73
C GLU A 53 -15.58 3.51 10.12
N ARG A 54 -16.46 2.56 9.81
CA ARG A 54 -16.24 1.13 10.09
C ARG A 54 -15.10 0.51 9.26
N SER A 55 -14.57 1.23 8.28
CA SER A 55 -13.37 0.81 7.54
C SER A 55 -12.05 1.10 8.30
N ILE A 56 -12.08 1.96 9.32
CA ILE A 56 -10.93 2.29 10.16
C ILE A 56 -10.57 1.09 11.03
N GLY A 57 -9.27 0.83 11.18
CA GLY A 57 -8.73 -0.30 11.95
C GLY A 57 -8.51 -1.58 11.13
N HIS A 58 -8.87 -1.59 9.85
CA HIS A 58 -8.67 -2.72 8.95
C HIS A 58 -7.68 -2.35 7.83
N GLN A 59 -6.64 -3.16 7.62
CA GLN A 59 -5.72 -2.98 6.50
C GLN A 59 -6.45 -3.14 5.16
N ASP A 60 -6.12 -2.33 4.16
CA ASP A 60 -6.70 -2.48 2.82
C ASP A 60 -6.10 -3.69 2.07
N PRO A 61 -6.91 -4.62 1.56
CA PRO A 61 -6.42 -5.79 0.87
C PRO A 61 -5.71 -5.47 -0.46
N GLY A 62 -6.06 -4.37 -1.14
CA GLY A 62 -5.38 -3.95 -2.37
C GLY A 62 -4.00 -3.38 -2.09
N ALA A 63 -3.85 -2.66 -0.99
CA ALA A 63 -2.58 -2.19 -0.48
C ALA A 63 -1.67 -3.36 -0.05
N THR A 64 -2.22 -4.34 0.68
CA THR A 64 -1.47 -5.56 1.08
C THR A 64 -1.02 -6.37 -0.14
N SER A 65 -1.89 -6.63 -1.11
CA SER A 65 -1.50 -7.39 -2.30
C SER A 65 -0.44 -6.68 -3.14
N SER A 66 -0.51 -5.35 -3.20
CA SER A 66 0.52 -4.54 -3.87
C SER A 66 1.87 -4.62 -3.16
N ALA A 67 1.89 -4.63 -1.82
CA ALA A 67 3.13 -4.81 -1.06
C ALA A 67 3.75 -6.18 -1.31
N LEU A 68 2.93 -7.24 -1.37
CA LEU A 68 3.40 -8.59 -1.71
C LEU A 68 4.02 -8.66 -3.12
N LEU A 69 3.46 -7.95 -4.09
CA LEU A 69 4.03 -7.88 -5.44
C LEU A 69 5.39 -7.17 -5.48
N VAL A 70 5.54 -6.08 -4.73
CA VAL A 70 6.82 -5.38 -4.62
C VAL A 70 7.85 -6.22 -3.87
N ALA A 71 7.44 -6.93 -2.81
CA ALA A 71 8.30 -7.87 -2.10
C ALA A 71 8.80 -8.99 -3.03
N ALA A 72 7.90 -9.59 -3.82
CA ALA A 72 8.27 -10.60 -4.81
C ALA A 72 9.22 -10.05 -5.90
N LEU A 73 9.08 -8.77 -6.27
CA LEU A 73 10.00 -8.11 -7.19
C LEU A 73 11.41 -7.97 -6.58
N ALA A 74 11.52 -7.56 -5.31
CA ALA A 74 12.80 -7.50 -4.61
C ALA A 74 13.46 -8.89 -4.52
N GLU A 75 12.69 -9.91 -4.12
CA GLU A 75 13.15 -11.30 -4.06
C GLU A 75 13.65 -11.80 -5.43
N ALA A 76 12.91 -11.51 -6.51
CA ALA A 76 13.32 -11.87 -7.87
C ALA A 76 14.59 -11.14 -8.35
N ASN A 77 14.94 -10.00 -7.74
CA ASN A 77 16.19 -9.28 -7.98
C ASN A 77 17.33 -9.71 -7.05
N GLY A 78 17.11 -10.68 -6.16
CA GLY A 78 18.11 -11.21 -5.23
C GLY A 78 18.24 -10.45 -3.92
N GLU A 79 17.22 -9.69 -3.53
CA GLU A 79 17.13 -8.92 -2.27
C GLU A 79 16.09 -9.48 -1.28
#